data_AF-A0A1Q4DBT0-F1
#
_entry.id   AF-A0A1Q4DBT0-F1
#
_cell.length_a   1.000
_cell.length_b   1.000
_cell.length_c   1.000
_cell.angle_alpha   90.00
_cell.angle_beta   90.00
_cell.angle_gamma   90.00
#
_symmetry.space_group_name_H-M   'P 1'
#
loop_
_entity.id
_entity.type
_entity.pdbx_description
1 polymer ?
#
loop_
_entity_poly.entity_id
_entity_poly.type
_entity_poly.pdbx_seq_one_letter_code
_entity_poly.pdbx_strand_id
1 'polypeptide(L)'
;MSAPDRRITPYRPDLAAAHLRSTVEASRYAEGTVYQVIDTTAPLRREPRPDAALDTEALMGEQVTVYETDDEGWAWGQLAIDGYVGFLPLNALMPGAETPTHRVSALRSLGFPGPDIKTPPVAALPFGARITVLREQGSLAATSRSFYVPTQHLAPQDSIARDPVAIAERFLGTPYLWGGKTSFGIDCSGLVQVSLQACGIACPRDSDMQQAAFGTPVPLNDARRGDLIFWKGHVAMMRDSGTLIHANAHHMAVTIEPAAEAIARIKAADSDVVSVKRINA
;
A
#
# COMPACT_ATOMS: atom_id res chain seq x y z
N MET A 1 -10.44 28.17 -7.70
CA MET A 1 -10.42 26.83 -7.08
C MET A 1 -9.02 26.27 -7.25
N SER A 2 -8.44 25.67 -6.22
CA SER A 2 -7.15 24.97 -6.35
C SER A 2 -7.29 23.81 -7.32
N ALA A 3 -6.22 23.51 -8.07
CA ALA A 3 -6.22 22.34 -8.95
C ALA A 3 -6.47 21.06 -8.12
N PRO A 4 -7.22 20.06 -8.65
CA PRO A 4 -7.41 18.79 -7.96
C PRO A 4 -6.07 18.08 -7.72
N ASP A 5 -5.99 17.30 -6.65
CA ASP A 5 -4.78 16.52 -6.34
C ASP A 5 -4.58 15.41 -7.38
N ARG A 6 -3.49 15.51 -8.15
CA ARG A 6 -3.15 14.59 -9.24
C ARG A 6 -2.86 13.18 -8.77
N ARG A 7 -2.50 13.01 -7.49
CA ARG A 7 -2.20 11.70 -6.91
C ARG A 7 -3.44 10.82 -6.81
N ILE A 8 -4.64 11.42 -6.71
CA ILE A 8 -5.92 10.69 -6.57
C ILE A 8 -6.97 11.07 -7.61
N THR A 9 -6.64 12.04 -8.47
CA THR A 9 -7.50 12.47 -9.57
C THR A 9 -6.79 12.12 -10.88
N PRO A 10 -7.32 11.20 -11.70
CA PRO A 10 -6.65 10.75 -12.93
C PRO A 10 -6.71 11.83 -14.02
N TYR A 11 -5.79 12.80 -13.94
CA TYR A 11 -5.59 13.82 -14.96
C TYR A 11 -4.13 14.25 -15.12
N ARG A 12 -3.82 14.66 -16.34
CA ARG A 12 -2.62 15.35 -16.81
C ARG A 12 -3.05 16.43 -17.80
N PRO A 13 -2.19 17.40 -18.16
CA PRO A 13 -2.56 18.44 -19.13
C PRO A 13 -3.07 17.90 -20.48
N ASP A 14 -2.54 16.75 -20.91
CA ASP A 14 -2.91 16.12 -22.18
C ASP A 14 -4.13 15.18 -22.07
N LEU A 15 -4.31 14.50 -20.93
CA LEU A 15 -5.27 13.41 -20.76
C LEU A 15 -5.95 13.45 -19.40
N ALA A 16 -7.27 13.30 -19.37
CA ALA A 16 -8.04 13.02 -18.15
C ALA A 16 -8.98 11.83 -18.31
N ALA A 17 -9.38 11.22 -17.19
CA ALA A 17 -10.46 10.24 -17.22
C ALA A 17 -11.78 10.87 -17.72
N ALA A 18 -12.56 10.14 -18.51
CA ALA A 18 -13.78 10.65 -19.14
C ALA A 18 -14.82 11.22 -18.17
N HIS A 19 -14.93 10.64 -16.97
CA HIS A 19 -15.84 11.12 -15.93
C HIS A 19 -15.45 12.49 -15.34
N LEU A 20 -14.25 13.00 -15.63
CA LEU A 20 -13.76 14.31 -15.16
C LEU A 20 -14.02 15.46 -16.16
N ARG A 21 -14.69 15.19 -17.29
CA ARG A 21 -14.91 16.18 -18.36
C ARG A 21 -15.59 17.48 -17.92
N SER A 22 -16.38 17.44 -16.85
CA SER A 22 -17.05 18.63 -16.29
C SER A 22 -16.25 19.34 -15.19
N THR A 23 -15.14 18.76 -14.72
CA THR A 23 -14.41 19.22 -13.54
C THR A 23 -12.94 19.56 -13.81
N VAL A 24 -12.34 18.98 -14.86
CA VAL A 24 -10.94 19.17 -15.22
C VAL A 24 -10.83 19.40 -16.72
N GLU A 25 -10.04 20.39 -17.13
CA GLU A 25 -9.68 20.59 -18.54
C GLU A 25 -8.47 19.74 -18.93
N ALA A 26 -8.60 19.01 -20.04
CA ALA A 26 -7.53 18.26 -20.69
C ALA A 26 -7.75 18.23 -22.22
N SER A 27 -6.68 18.05 -22.99
CA SER A 27 -6.75 17.98 -24.46
C SER A 27 -7.61 16.81 -24.97
N ARG A 28 -7.63 15.70 -24.25
CA ARG A 28 -8.47 14.53 -24.53
C ARG A 28 -8.92 13.85 -23.24
N TYR A 29 -9.93 13.00 -23.40
CA TYR A 29 -10.51 12.21 -22.32
C TYR A 29 -10.59 10.74 -22.72
N ALA A 30 -10.25 9.83 -21.80
CA ALA A 30 -10.30 8.39 -22.05
C ALA A 30 -11.26 7.68 -21.09
N GLU A 31 -12.00 6.71 -21.64
CA GLU A 31 -12.65 5.68 -20.83
C GLU A 31 -11.58 4.76 -20.24
N GLY A 32 -11.74 4.40 -18.97
CA GLY A 32 -10.81 3.51 -18.29
C GLY A 32 -11.08 2.04 -18.62
N THR A 33 -10.03 1.25 -18.81
CA THR A 33 -10.12 -0.20 -18.93
C THR A 33 -9.61 -0.84 -17.64
N VAL A 34 -10.32 -1.82 -17.09
CA VAL A 34 -9.90 -2.51 -15.86
C VAL A 34 -8.85 -3.56 -16.18
N TYR A 35 -7.74 -3.51 -15.44
CA TYR A 35 -6.66 -4.48 -15.40
C TYR A 35 -6.50 -5.01 -13.98
N GLN A 36 -5.80 -6.13 -13.86
CA GLN A 36 -5.36 -6.71 -12.59
C GLN A 36 -3.84 -6.87 -12.58
N VAL A 37 -3.21 -6.57 -11.45
CA VAL A 37 -1.78 -6.80 -11.22
C VAL A 37 -1.49 -8.30 -11.14
N ILE A 38 -0.56 -8.78 -11.96
CA ILE A 38 -0.19 -10.20 -12.05
C ILE A 38 1.19 -10.49 -11.47
N ASP A 39 2.08 -9.50 -11.44
CA ASP A 39 3.33 -9.61 -10.69
C ASP A 39 3.05 -9.60 -9.19
N THR A 40 3.94 -10.21 -8.41
CA THR A 40 3.79 -10.23 -6.94
C THR A 40 3.75 -8.82 -6.35
N THR A 41 4.50 -7.91 -6.98
CA THR A 41 4.56 -6.46 -6.72
C THR A 41 4.85 -5.72 -8.02
N ALA A 42 4.16 -4.62 -8.28
CA ALA A 42 4.42 -3.73 -9.41
C ALA A 42 4.70 -2.31 -8.91
N PRO A 43 5.80 -1.65 -9.32
CA PRO A 43 6.06 -0.27 -8.93
C PRO A 43 5.07 0.67 -9.63
N LEU A 44 4.50 1.62 -8.89
CA LEU A 44 3.75 2.75 -9.45
C LEU A 44 4.62 4.00 -9.32
N ARG A 45 4.99 4.55 -10.47
CA ARG A 45 5.97 5.63 -10.60
C ARG A 45 5.31 6.93 -11.04
N ARG A 46 6.00 8.02 -10.73
CA ARG A 46 5.57 9.37 -11.11
C ARG A 46 5.62 9.62 -12.62
N GLU A 47 6.56 8.98 -13.30
CA GLU A 47 6.83 9.15 -14.72
C GLU A 47 7.07 7.79 -15.38
N PRO A 48 6.82 7.65 -16.71
CA PRO A 48 6.97 6.39 -17.44
C PRO A 48 8.45 6.11 -17.76
N ARG A 49 9.27 5.95 -16.72
CA ARG A 49 10.68 5.56 -16.86
C ARG A 49 11.14 4.69 -15.68
N PRO A 50 12.04 3.71 -15.89
CA PRO A 50 12.40 2.75 -14.84
C PRO A 50 13.09 3.37 -13.62
N ASP A 51 13.75 4.52 -13.79
CA ASP A 51 14.49 5.26 -12.78
C ASP A 51 13.68 6.41 -12.13
N ALA A 52 12.43 6.61 -12.53
CA ALA A 52 11.55 7.61 -11.91
C ALA A 52 11.27 7.28 -10.45
N ALA A 53 10.99 8.33 -9.67
CA ALA A 53 10.57 8.22 -8.28
C ALA A 53 9.41 7.21 -8.14
N LEU A 54 9.57 6.30 -7.18
CA LEU A 54 8.52 5.39 -6.74
C LEU A 54 7.55 6.19 -5.86
N ASP A 55 6.27 6.22 -6.25
CA ASP A 55 5.24 6.88 -5.46
C ASP A 55 4.49 5.86 -4.59
N THR A 56 4.21 4.67 -5.13
CA THR A 56 3.70 3.52 -4.35
C THR A 56 4.02 2.20 -5.05
N GLU A 57 3.59 1.08 -4.48
CA GLU A 57 3.56 -0.21 -5.17
C GLU A 57 2.10 -0.69 -5.31
N ALA A 58 1.84 -1.52 -6.31
CA ALA A 58 0.61 -2.29 -6.45
C ALA A 58 0.94 -3.76 -6.17
N LEU A 59 0.02 -4.50 -5.54
CA LEU A 59 0.23 -5.90 -5.18
C LEU A 59 -0.56 -6.82 -6.11
N MET A 60 -0.08 -8.06 -6.28
CA MET A 60 -0.80 -9.10 -7.02
C MET A 60 -2.29 -9.13 -6.65
N GLY A 61 -3.13 -9.19 -7.67
CA GLY A 61 -4.58 -9.26 -7.54
C GLY A 61 -5.28 -7.92 -7.27
N GLU A 62 -4.55 -6.84 -6.99
CA GLU A 62 -5.11 -5.48 -6.97
C GLU A 62 -5.56 -5.08 -8.39
N GLN A 63 -6.63 -4.27 -8.45
CA GLN A 63 -7.20 -3.78 -9.70
C GLN A 63 -6.67 -2.38 -10.03
N VAL A 64 -6.47 -2.13 -11.32
CA VAL A 64 -6.03 -0.84 -11.86
C VAL A 64 -6.96 -0.44 -13.00
N THR A 65 -7.50 0.76 -12.95
CA THR A 65 -8.19 1.36 -14.09
C THR A 65 -7.15 2.08 -14.95
N VAL A 66 -6.84 1.54 -16.13
CA VAL A 66 -5.85 2.08 -17.06
C VAL A 66 -6.53 2.99 -18.08
N TYR A 67 -6.01 4.19 -18.26
CA TYR A 67 -6.54 5.19 -19.20
C TYR A 67 -5.67 5.35 -20.45
N GLU A 68 -4.41 4.92 -20.37
CA GLU A 68 -3.47 4.97 -21.48
C GLU A 68 -2.40 3.90 -21.32
N THR A 69 -1.99 3.35 -22.45
CA THR A 69 -0.77 2.56 -22.60
C THR A 69 0.08 3.16 -23.72
N ASP A 70 1.40 3.03 -23.63
CA ASP A 70 2.33 3.42 -24.70
C ASP A 70 3.09 2.22 -25.29
N ASP A 71 3.82 2.48 -26.39
CA ASP A 71 4.63 1.47 -27.08
C ASP A 71 5.93 1.12 -26.31
N GLU A 72 6.26 1.87 -25.25
CA GLU A 72 7.41 1.61 -24.37
C GLU A 72 7.07 0.66 -23.22
N GLY A 73 5.80 0.23 -23.13
CA GLY A 73 5.33 -0.74 -22.15
C GLY A 73 4.92 -0.14 -20.82
N TRP A 74 4.47 1.11 -20.80
CA TRP A 74 3.86 1.74 -19.62
C TRP A 74 2.34 1.76 -19.71
N ALA A 75 1.72 1.68 -18.54
CA ALA A 75 0.30 1.91 -18.34
C ALA A 75 0.12 3.07 -17.35
N TRP A 76 -0.57 4.13 -17.77
CA TRP A 76 -1.01 5.18 -16.85
C TRP A 76 -2.41 4.87 -16.34
N GLY A 77 -2.54 4.73 -15.03
CA GLY A 77 -3.77 4.25 -14.42
C GLY A 77 -3.95 4.63 -12.96
N GLN A 78 -5.09 4.22 -12.42
CA GLN A 78 -5.53 4.48 -11.06
C GLN A 78 -5.76 3.18 -10.30
N LEU A 79 -5.13 3.03 -9.14
CA LEU A 79 -5.33 1.88 -8.25
C LEU A 79 -6.72 1.93 -7.63
N ALA A 80 -7.45 0.81 -7.68
CA ALA A 80 -8.79 0.74 -7.09
C ALA A 80 -8.78 0.74 -5.55
N ILE A 81 -7.65 0.40 -4.92
CA ILE A 81 -7.57 0.19 -3.46
C ILE A 81 -7.55 1.49 -2.65
N ASP A 82 -6.89 2.52 -3.17
CA ASP A 82 -6.69 3.81 -2.50
C ASP A 82 -6.87 5.01 -3.46
N GLY A 83 -7.16 4.75 -4.73
CA GLY A 83 -7.33 5.78 -5.76
C GLY A 83 -6.04 6.36 -6.29
N TYR A 84 -4.86 5.83 -5.94
CA TYR A 84 -3.58 6.43 -6.34
C TYR A 84 -3.34 6.32 -7.85
N VAL A 85 -2.83 7.40 -8.46
CA VAL A 85 -2.64 7.54 -9.91
C VAL A 85 -1.16 7.59 -10.25
N GLY A 86 -0.74 6.85 -11.27
CA GLY A 86 0.60 6.96 -11.83
C GLY A 86 0.87 5.94 -12.92
N PHE A 87 2.16 5.66 -13.17
CA PHE A 87 2.63 4.79 -14.24
C PHE A 87 3.08 3.43 -13.70
N LEU A 88 2.56 2.35 -14.27
CA LEU A 88 2.97 0.98 -13.97
C LEU A 88 3.57 0.32 -15.22
N PRO A 89 4.46 -0.67 -15.07
CA PRO A 89 4.85 -1.54 -16.17
C PRO A 89 3.63 -2.30 -16.70
N LEU A 90 3.34 -2.19 -18.00
CA LEU A 90 2.20 -2.83 -18.63
C LEU A 90 2.28 -4.36 -18.55
N ASN A 91 3.48 -4.93 -18.60
CA ASN A 91 3.71 -6.38 -18.47
C ASN A 91 3.39 -6.93 -17.07
N ALA A 92 3.28 -6.07 -16.05
CA ALA A 92 2.85 -6.45 -14.71
C ALA A 92 1.32 -6.51 -14.58
N LEU A 93 0.59 -6.19 -15.66
CA LEU A 93 -0.87 -6.11 -15.70
C LEU A 93 -1.47 -7.10 -16.69
N MET A 94 -2.70 -7.53 -16.42
CA MET A 94 -3.50 -8.34 -17.34
C MET A 94 -4.89 -7.73 -17.48
N PRO A 95 -5.45 -7.63 -18.70
CA PRO A 95 -6.81 -7.11 -18.89
C PRO A 95 -7.85 -7.93 -18.13
N GLY A 96 -8.85 -7.23 -17.60
CA GLY A 96 -9.90 -7.81 -16.77
C GLY A 96 -9.49 -7.95 -15.30
N ALA A 97 -10.44 -8.41 -14.48
CA ALA A 97 -10.21 -8.66 -13.07
C ALA A 97 -10.86 -9.97 -12.66
N GLU A 98 -10.06 -10.89 -12.16
CA GLU A 98 -10.55 -12.03 -11.40
C GLU A 98 -10.88 -11.57 -9.98
N THR A 99 -12.00 -12.02 -9.41
CA THR A 99 -12.34 -11.74 -8.00
C THR A 99 -11.50 -12.63 -7.07
N PRO A 100 -10.57 -12.06 -6.27
CA PRO A 100 -9.76 -12.86 -5.36
C PRO A 100 -10.60 -13.45 -4.23
N THR A 101 -10.34 -14.71 -3.88
CA THR A 101 -11.01 -15.40 -2.77
C THR A 101 -10.25 -15.28 -1.46
N HIS A 102 -8.94 -15.06 -1.54
CA HIS A 102 -8.04 -15.01 -0.39
C HIS A 102 -7.05 -13.87 -0.50
N ARG A 103 -6.44 -13.54 0.63
CA ARG A 103 -5.24 -12.72 0.71
C ARG A 103 -4.14 -13.44 1.47
N VAL A 104 -2.89 -13.05 1.21
CA VAL A 104 -1.74 -13.50 1.98
C VAL A 104 -1.75 -12.80 3.35
N SER A 105 -1.96 -13.59 4.40
CA SER A 105 -2.02 -13.14 5.79
C SER A 105 -0.67 -13.22 6.49
N ALA A 106 0.25 -14.08 6.02
CA ALA A 106 1.65 -14.12 6.45
C ALA A 106 2.42 -12.87 5.96
N LEU A 107 3.52 -12.51 6.65
CA LEU A 107 4.31 -11.31 6.27
C LEU A 107 4.95 -11.47 4.87
N ARG A 108 5.33 -12.71 4.55
CA ARG A 108 5.79 -13.19 3.25
C ARG A 108 5.31 -14.64 3.09
N SER A 109 5.00 -15.02 1.87
CA SER A 109 4.75 -16.42 1.51
C SER A 109 5.49 -16.78 0.23
N LEU A 110 5.53 -18.07 -0.07
CA LEU A 110 6.15 -18.61 -1.27
C LEU A 110 5.09 -19.33 -2.11
N GLY A 111 5.15 -19.14 -3.42
CA GLY A 111 4.39 -19.90 -4.40
C GLY A 111 5.27 -21.00 -5.00
N PHE A 112 4.77 -22.24 -5.00
CA PHE A 112 5.48 -23.41 -5.51
C PHE A 112 4.88 -23.87 -6.85
N PRO A 113 5.66 -24.42 -7.79
CA PRO A 113 5.16 -24.89 -9.09
C PRO A 113 4.28 -26.14 -8.99
N GLY A 114 4.30 -26.81 -7.84
CA GLY A 114 3.48 -27.99 -7.56
C GLY A 114 3.13 -28.07 -6.06
N PRO A 115 2.36 -29.09 -5.64
CA PRO A 115 1.99 -29.29 -4.25
C PRO A 115 3.15 -29.90 -3.43
N ASP A 116 4.37 -29.34 -3.56
CA ASP A 116 5.57 -29.79 -2.86
C ASP A 116 6.45 -28.61 -2.46
N ILE A 117 6.54 -28.35 -1.16
CA ILE A 117 7.35 -27.27 -0.58
C ILE A 117 8.86 -27.46 -0.74
N LYS A 118 9.31 -28.65 -1.17
CA LYS A 118 10.72 -28.94 -1.45
C LYS A 118 11.14 -28.47 -2.85
N THR A 119 10.19 -28.10 -3.70
CA THR A 119 10.47 -27.55 -5.02
C THR A 119 10.93 -26.08 -4.93
N PRO A 120 11.78 -25.60 -5.86
CA PRO A 120 12.14 -24.19 -5.89
C PRO A 120 10.90 -23.31 -6.06
N PRO A 121 10.69 -22.29 -5.20
CA PRO A 121 9.54 -21.41 -5.33
C PRO A 121 9.62 -20.58 -6.61
N VAL A 122 8.46 -20.35 -7.23
CA VAL A 122 8.29 -19.56 -8.46
C VAL A 122 7.69 -18.18 -8.19
N ALA A 123 7.24 -17.91 -6.96
CA ALA A 123 6.72 -16.61 -6.55
C ALA A 123 7.07 -16.30 -5.09
N ALA A 124 7.30 -15.02 -4.79
CA ALA A 124 7.41 -14.50 -3.43
C ALA A 124 6.27 -13.50 -3.19
N LEU A 125 5.30 -13.89 -2.36
CA LEU A 125 4.06 -13.14 -2.18
C LEU A 125 4.15 -12.26 -0.92
N PRO A 126 3.98 -10.94 -1.03
CA PRO A 126 3.97 -10.05 0.13
C PRO A 126 2.65 -10.18 0.91
N PHE A 127 2.68 -9.75 2.17
CA PHE A 127 1.48 -9.51 2.96
C PHE A 127 0.47 -8.65 2.18
N GLY A 128 -0.81 -9.05 2.18
CA GLY A 128 -1.87 -8.33 1.50
C GLY A 128 -2.05 -8.64 0.01
N ALA A 129 -1.12 -9.38 -0.62
CA ALA A 129 -1.32 -9.89 -1.97
C ALA A 129 -2.61 -10.72 -2.05
N ARG A 130 -3.39 -10.51 -3.11
CA ARG A 130 -4.71 -11.10 -3.31
C ARG A 130 -4.62 -12.20 -4.35
N ILE A 131 -5.20 -13.37 -4.03
CA ILE A 131 -5.14 -14.55 -4.88
C ILE A 131 -6.50 -15.23 -4.97
N THR A 132 -6.75 -15.91 -6.08
CA THR A 132 -7.88 -16.84 -6.20
C THR A 132 -7.40 -18.25 -5.95
N VAL A 133 -7.84 -18.83 -4.83
CA VAL A 133 -7.68 -20.25 -4.53
C VAL A 133 -8.74 -21.04 -5.30
N LEU A 134 -8.30 -22.00 -6.11
CA LEU A 134 -9.16 -22.90 -6.89
C LEU A 134 -9.53 -24.16 -6.10
N ARG A 135 -8.58 -24.68 -5.32
CA ARG A 135 -8.74 -25.87 -4.48
C ARG A 135 -7.62 -25.96 -3.45
N GLU A 136 -7.90 -26.64 -2.35
CA GLU A 136 -6.88 -27.02 -1.36
C GLU A 136 -6.44 -28.48 -1.60
N GLN A 137 -5.15 -28.75 -1.37
CA GLN A 137 -4.54 -30.06 -1.50
C GLN A 137 -3.58 -30.27 -0.31
N GLY A 138 -4.09 -30.84 0.78
CA GLY A 138 -3.35 -30.96 2.03
C GLY A 138 -3.09 -29.57 2.63
N SER A 139 -1.83 -29.24 2.90
CA SER A 139 -1.42 -27.95 3.48
C SER A 139 -1.13 -26.86 2.43
N LEU A 140 -1.44 -27.10 1.15
CA LEU A 140 -1.20 -26.18 0.04
C LEU A 140 -2.49 -25.86 -0.72
N ALA A 141 -2.67 -24.60 -1.10
CA ALA A 141 -3.76 -24.10 -1.93
C ALA A 141 -3.27 -23.87 -3.36
N ALA A 142 -3.93 -24.50 -4.34
CA ALA A 142 -3.68 -24.24 -5.76
C ALA A 142 -4.36 -22.93 -6.18
N THR A 143 -3.64 -22.06 -6.90
CA THR A 143 -4.14 -20.75 -7.32
C THR A 143 -4.46 -20.70 -8.81
N SER A 144 -5.24 -19.70 -9.23
CA SER A 144 -5.50 -19.38 -10.65
C SER A 144 -4.25 -18.97 -11.42
N ARG A 145 -3.14 -18.66 -10.72
CA ARG A 145 -1.85 -18.24 -11.28
C ARG A 145 -0.84 -19.38 -11.40
N SER A 146 -1.30 -20.63 -11.37
CA SER A 146 -0.49 -21.83 -11.59
C SER A 146 0.65 -22.03 -10.58
N PHE A 147 0.48 -21.55 -9.34
CA PHE A 147 1.34 -21.90 -8.21
C PHE A 147 0.53 -22.30 -6.98
N TYR A 148 1.20 -22.94 -6.03
CA TYR A 148 0.65 -23.46 -4.78
C TYR A 148 1.18 -22.67 -3.60
N VAL A 149 0.32 -22.30 -2.64
CA VAL A 149 0.70 -21.49 -1.46
C VAL A 149 0.32 -22.22 -0.17
N PRO A 150 1.14 -22.20 0.90
CA PRO A 150 0.75 -22.76 2.20
C PRO A 150 -0.58 -22.18 2.69
N THR A 151 -1.57 -23.03 2.97
CA THR A 151 -2.92 -22.59 3.40
C THR A 151 -2.86 -21.77 4.69
N GLN A 152 -1.95 -22.13 5.61
CA GLN A 152 -1.67 -21.39 6.85
C GLN A 152 -1.16 -19.94 6.63
N HIS A 153 -0.73 -19.58 5.43
CA HIS A 153 -0.29 -18.22 5.09
C HIS A 153 -1.40 -17.39 4.43
N LEU A 154 -2.58 -17.98 4.26
CA LEU A 154 -3.73 -17.34 3.63
C LEU A 154 -4.80 -17.01 4.66
N ALA A 155 -5.62 -16.03 4.33
CA ALA A 155 -6.89 -15.77 5.00
C ALA A 155 -7.95 -15.50 3.92
N PRO A 156 -9.24 -15.78 4.20
CA PRO A 156 -10.34 -15.32 3.37
C PRO A 156 -10.22 -13.82 3.08
N GLN A 157 -10.60 -13.40 1.88
CA GLN A 157 -10.44 -12.01 1.41
C GLN A 157 -11.12 -10.99 2.35
N ASP A 158 -12.23 -11.37 2.97
CA ASP A 158 -13.07 -10.58 3.88
C ASP A 158 -12.68 -10.70 5.36
N SER A 159 -11.66 -11.48 5.71
CA SER A 159 -11.16 -11.56 7.09
C SER A 159 -10.73 -10.16 7.57
N ILE A 160 -10.83 -9.85 8.86
CA ILE A 160 -10.41 -8.55 9.39
C ILE A 160 -9.50 -8.77 10.60
N ALA A 161 -8.31 -8.18 10.58
CA ALA A 161 -7.45 -8.12 11.75
C ALA A 161 -8.03 -7.14 12.77
N ARG A 162 -7.82 -7.40 14.07
CA ARG A 162 -8.47 -6.61 15.14
C ARG A 162 -7.69 -5.36 15.55
N ASP A 163 -6.39 -5.35 15.31
CA ASP A 163 -5.50 -4.32 15.84
C ASP A 163 -4.46 -3.95 14.78
N PRO A 164 -4.51 -2.72 14.23
CA PRO A 164 -3.55 -2.29 13.21
C PRO A 164 -2.14 -2.18 13.79
N VAL A 165 -1.99 -1.89 15.08
CA VAL A 165 -0.66 -1.84 15.70
C VAL A 165 -0.04 -3.22 15.75
N ALA A 166 -0.82 -4.27 16.04
CA ALA A 166 -0.34 -5.64 16.00
C ALA A 166 0.08 -6.06 14.58
N ILE A 167 -0.55 -5.50 13.53
CA ILE A 167 -0.10 -5.69 12.15
C ILE A 167 1.22 -4.96 11.90
N ALA A 168 1.33 -3.69 12.29
CA ALA A 168 2.54 -2.89 12.13
C ALA A 168 3.75 -3.55 12.84
N GLU A 169 3.55 -4.10 14.05
CA GLU A 169 4.58 -4.79 14.83
C GLU A 169 5.19 -5.99 14.08
N ARG A 170 4.45 -6.61 13.14
CA ARG A 170 4.98 -7.71 12.32
C ARG A 170 6.03 -7.25 11.31
N PHE A 171 6.05 -5.96 10.97
CA PHE A 171 7.02 -5.38 10.04
C PHE A 171 8.31 -4.91 10.73
N LEU A 172 8.44 -5.05 12.06
CA LEU A 172 9.63 -4.62 12.80
C LEU A 172 10.93 -5.10 12.14
N GLY A 173 11.86 -4.18 11.90
CA GLY A 173 13.13 -4.44 11.21
C GLY A 173 13.07 -4.44 9.68
N THR A 174 11.88 -4.30 9.07
CA THR A 174 11.76 -4.12 7.61
C THR A 174 12.53 -2.87 7.17
N PRO A 175 13.39 -2.92 6.13
CA PRO A 175 14.10 -1.75 5.64
C PRO A 175 13.17 -0.60 5.22
N TYR A 176 13.60 0.63 5.46
CA TYR A 176 12.89 1.80 4.93
C TYR A 176 13.09 1.88 3.42
N LEU A 177 11.98 1.94 2.68
CA LEU A 177 11.97 2.17 1.23
C LEU A 177 10.92 3.23 0.91
N TRP A 178 11.35 4.37 0.39
CA TRP A 178 10.44 5.40 -0.12
C TRP A 178 9.50 4.82 -1.19
N GLY A 179 8.19 4.99 -1.04
CA GLY A 179 7.19 4.42 -1.93
C GLY A 179 6.85 2.95 -1.62
N GLY A 180 7.58 2.28 -0.74
CA GLY A 180 7.38 0.86 -0.43
C GLY A 180 6.14 0.57 0.43
N LYS A 181 5.49 -0.58 0.17
CA LYS A 181 4.35 -1.11 0.94
C LYS A 181 4.52 -2.58 1.33
N THR A 182 5.72 -3.15 1.20
CA THR A 182 5.95 -4.58 1.45
C THR A 182 6.97 -4.82 2.55
N SER A 183 7.05 -6.06 3.02
CA SER A 183 8.09 -6.43 3.99
C SER A 183 9.50 -6.43 3.39
N PHE A 184 9.68 -6.30 2.07
CA PHE A 184 11.02 -6.10 1.47
C PHE A 184 11.51 -4.65 1.61
N GLY A 185 10.57 -3.71 1.72
CA GLY A 185 10.84 -2.30 1.95
C GLY A 185 9.53 -1.55 2.14
N ILE A 186 9.45 -0.71 3.16
CA ILE A 186 8.23 0.02 3.50
C ILE A 186 8.54 1.44 3.97
N ASP A 187 7.73 2.41 3.58
CA ASP A 187 7.82 3.77 4.13
C ASP A 187 6.82 4.01 5.26
N CYS A 188 6.87 5.22 5.83
CA CYS A 188 6.11 5.60 7.00
C CYS A 188 4.60 5.45 6.81
N SER A 189 4.07 5.98 5.71
CA SER A 189 2.63 5.96 5.42
C SER A 189 2.18 4.63 4.82
N GLY A 190 3.07 3.90 4.13
CA GLY A 190 2.85 2.53 3.69
C GLY A 190 2.64 1.57 4.86
N LEU A 191 3.43 1.70 5.94
CA LEU A 191 3.25 0.91 7.17
C LEU A 191 1.87 1.14 7.81
N VAL A 192 1.44 2.41 7.89
CA VAL A 192 0.11 2.77 8.40
C VAL A 192 -0.98 2.22 7.47
N GLN A 193 -0.81 2.37 6.16
CA GLN A 193 -1.77 1.93 5.15
C GLN A 193 -2.01 0.42 5.21
N VAL A 194 -0.96 -0.41 5.13
CA VAL A 194 -1.13 -1.87 5.13
C VAL A 194 -1.72 -2.38 6.44
N SER A 195 -1.39 -1.72 7.55
CA SER A 195 -1.90 -2.07 8.88
C SER A 195 -3.39 -1.77 9.03
N LEU A 196 -3.84 -0.61 8.56
CA LEU A 196 -5.25 -0.23 8.61
C LEU A 196 -6.09 -1.01 7.60
N GLN A 197 -5.58 -1.24 6.39
CA GLN A 197 -6.28 -2.02 5.37
C GLN A 197 -6.47 -3.48 5.82
N ALA A 198 -5.50 -4.07 6.54
CA ALA A 198 -5.65 -5.39 7.14
C ALA A 198 -6.78 -5.47 8.18
N CYS A 199 -7.12 -4.33 8.78
CA CYS A 199 -8.23 -4.13 9.71
C CYS A 199 -9.52 -3.66 9.03
N GLY A 200 -9.59 -3.68 7.69
CA GLY A 200 -10.76 -3.24 6.93
C GLY A 200 -10.98 -1.73 6.91
N ILE A 201 -9.99 -0.94 7.35
CA ILE A 201 -10.05 0.52 7.38
C ILE A 201 -9.37 1.06 6.12
N ALA A 202 -10.15 1.73 5.25
CA ALA A 202 -9.61 2.39 4.08
C ALA A 202 -8.61 3.49 4.49
N CYS A 203 -7.46 3.53 3.84
CA CYS A 203 -6.36 4.40 4.20
C CYS A 203 -5.68 4.98 2.95
N PRO A 204 -5.63 6.33 2.81
CA PRO A 204 -4.85 6.97 1.76
C PRO A 204 -3.36 6.61 1.83
N ARG A 205 -2.65 6.75 0.70
CA ARG A 205 -1.25 6.33 0.61
C ARG A 205 -0.26 7.25 1.30
N ASP A 206 -0.47 8.56 1.23
CA ASP A 206 0.50 9.56 1.67
C ASP A 206 0.16 10.12 3.04
N SER A 207 1.19 10.46 3.84
CA SER A 207 1.01 10.93 5.22
C SER A 207 0.17 12.21 5.34
N ASP A 208 0.27 13.12 4.39
CA ASP A 208 -0.54 14.34 4.34
C ASP A 208 -2.03 14.02 4.04
N MET A 209 -2.29 13.08 3.13
CA MET A 209 -3.64 12.60 2.86
C MET A 209 -4.23 11.83 4.04
N GLN A 210 -3.42 11.00 4.70
CA GLN A 210 -3.83 10.29 5.91
C GLN A 210 -4.19 11.27 7.04
N GLN A 211 -3.38 12.31 7.22
CA GLN A 211 -3.65 13.36 8.21
C GLN A 211 -4.98 14.08 7.93
N ALA A 212 -5.25 14.38 6.66
CA ALA A 212 -6.49 15.02 6.22
C ALA A 212 -7.71 14.10 6.35
N ALA A 213 -7.55 12.80 6.06
CA ALA A 213 -8.64 11.83 6.05
C ALA A 213 -9.04 11.35 7.46
N PHE A 214 -8.07 11.19 8.37
CA PHE A 214 -8.33 10.56 9.66
C PHE A 214 -8.55 11.53 10.80
N GLY A 215 -9.59 11.22 11.58
CA GLY A 215 -9.60 11.37 13.02
C GLY A 215 -9.78 12.78 13.57
N THR A 216 -10.26 12.80 14.82
CA THR A 216 -10.29 14.01 15.64
C THR A 216 -8.88 14.28 16.18
N PRO A 217 -8.39 15.52 16.10
CA PRO A 217 -7.16 15.90 16.79
C PRO A 217 -7.24 15.60 18.29
N VAL A 218 -6.20 15.01 18.85
CA VAL A 218 -6.07 14.77 20.30
C VAL A 218 -4.77 15.38 20.83
N PRO A 219 -4.72 15.81 22.10
CA PRO A 219 -3.47 16.20 22.73
C PRO A 219 -2.48 15.04 22.74
N LEU A 220 -1.19 15.33 22.57
CA LEU A 220 -0.13 14.30 22.59
C LEU A 220 -0.13 13.49 23.90
N ASN A 221 -0.39 14.14 25.04
CA ASN A 221 -0.46 13.48 26.34
C ASN A 221 -1.67 12.54 26.50
N ASP A 222 -2.66 12.66 25.61
CA ASP A 222 -3.85 11.80 25.56
C ASP A 222 -3.74 10.73 24.47
N ALA A 223 -2.58 10.62 23.81
CA ALA A 223 -2.36 9.66 22.73
C ALA A 223 -2.40 8.22 23.26
N ARG A 224 -3.03 7.34 22.48
CA ARG A 224 -3.27 5.93 22.82
C ARG A 224 -2.84 5.03 21.69
N ARG A 225 -2.74 3.72 21.97
CA ARG A 225 -2.48 2.67 20.97
C ARG A 225 -3.39 2.86 19.74
N GLY A 226 -2.78 2.94 18.56
CA GLY A 226 -3.47 3.13 17.29
C GLY A 226 -3.65 4.59 16.84
N ASP A 227 -3.46 5.57 17.73
CA ASP A 227 -3.46 6.98 17.33
C ASP A 227 -2.25 7.25 16.40
N LEU A 228 -2.43 8.14 15.42
CA LEU A 228 -1.38 8.50 14.46
C LEU A 228 -0.76 9.84 14.83
N ILE A 229 0.57 9.91 14.89
CA ILE A 229 1.32 11.16 15.04
C ILE A 229 1.86 11.57 13.67
N PHE A 230 1.59 12.81 13.27
CA PHE A 230 1.99 13.37 11.99
C PHE A 230 3.02 14.48 12.16
N TRP A 231 3.99 14.48 11.26
CA TRP A 231 4.91 15.56 10.98
C TRP A 231 4.79 15.95 9.51
N LYS A 232 5.45 17.02 9.08
CA LYS A 232 5.54 17.33 7.65
C LYS A 232 6.28 16.21 6.92
N GLY A 233 5.54 15.43 6.12
CA GLY A 233 6.09 14.33 5.31
C GLY A 233 6.39 13.03 6.08
N HIS A 234 5.92 12.89 7.32
CA HIS A 234 6.16 11.68 8.12
C HIS A 234 4.97 11.33 9.02
N VAL A 235 4.77 10.04 9.27
CA VAL A 235 3.72 9.54 10.16
C VAL A 235 4.26 8.38 11.01
N ALA A 236 3.78 8.29 12.25
CA ALA A 236 4.01 7.17 13.14
C ALA A 236 2.68 6.71 13.76
N MET A 237 2.63 5.45 14.16
CA MET A 237 1.49 4.89 14.89
C MET A 237 1.89 4.71 16.35
N MET A 238 1.09 5.21 17.28
CA MET A 238 1.29 4.97 18.70
C MET A 238 1.11 3.49 19.00
N ARG A 239 2.12 2.89 19.63
CA ARG A 239 2.09 1.49 20.02
C ARG A 239 1.41 1.29 21.37
N ASP A 240 1.66 2.22 22.27
CA ASP A 240 1.09 2.31 23.62
C ASP A 240 1.17 3.79 24.08
N SER A 241 1.12 4.06 25.39
CA SER A 241 1.16 5.43 25.92
C SER A 241 2.54 6.09 25.85
N GLY A 242 3.62 5.31 25.64
CA GLY A 242 4.99 5.81 25.74
C GLY A 242 5.84 5.57 24.50
N THR A 243 5.44 4.63 23.63
CA THR A 243 6.21 4.24 22.45
C THR A 243 5.39 4.34 21.17
N LEU A 244 6.10 4.60 20.07
CA LEU A 244 5.53 4.60 18.73
C LEU A 244 6.25 3.56 17.86
N ILE A 245 5.57 3.15 16.79
CA ILE A 245 6.14 2.35 15.70
C ILE A 245 6.06 3.15 14.40
N HIS A 246 7.15 3.15 13.63
CA HIS A 246 7.18 3.77 12.30
C HIS A 246 8.25 3.15 11.40
N ALA A 247 8.12 3.30 10.09
CA ALA A 247 9.25 3.15 9.17
C ALA A 247 9.92 4.51 9.00
N ASN A 248 11.23 4.62 9.21
CA ASN A 248 11.89 5.93 9.21
C ASN A 248 13.28 5.91 8.55
N ALA A 249 13.65 7.05 7.97
CA ALA A 249 14.94 7.24 7.30
C ALA A 249 16.12 7.50 8.26
N HIS A 250 15.88 7.64 9.57
CA HIS A 250 16.95 7.77 10.56
C HIS A 250 17.59 6.39 10.82
N HIS A 251 16.76 5.39 11.13
CA HIS A 251 17.17 4.01 11.36
C HIS A 251 17.23 3.19 10.07
N MET A 252 16.72 3.73 8.96
CA MET A 252 16.52 3.01 7.70
C MET A 252 15.73 1.70 7.86
N ALA A 253 14.79 1.68 8.80
CA ALA A 253 13.99 0.50 9.13
C ALA A 253 12.65 0.86 9.79
N VAL A 254 11.79 -0.14 9.94
CA VAL A 254 10.66 -0.13 10.89
C VAL A 254 11.20 -0.34 12.29
N THR A 255 10.96 0.62 13.18
CA THR A 255 11.46 0.60 14.56
C THR A 255 10.35 0.96 15.55
N ILE A 256 10.51 0.47 16.79
CA ILE A 256 9.79 0.95 17.96
C ILE A 256 10.76 1.80 18.77
N GLU A 257 10.38 3.03 19.09
CA GLU A 257 11.18 3.93 19.94
C GLU A 257 10.27 4.71 20.92
N PRO A 258 10.83 5.22 22.04
CA PRO A 258 10.10 6.11 22.92
C PRO A 258 9.59 7.34 22.16
N ALA A 259 8.30 7.64 22.26
CA ALA A 259 7.67 8.70 21.50
C ALA A 259 8.30 10.06 21.80
N ALA A 260 8.65 10.32 23.06
CA ALA A 260 9.33 11.55 23.48
C ALA A 260 10.70 11.73 22.81
N GLU A 261 11.49 10.66 22.70
CA GLU A 261 12.81 10.70 22.05
C GLU A 261 12.68 10.91 20.54
N ALA A 262 11.75 10.19 19.90
CA ALA A 262 11.43 10.36 18.49
C ALA A 262 11.03 11.81 18.16
N ILE A 263 10.13 12.38 18.97
CA ILE A 263 9.65 13.76 18.81
C ILE A 263 10.79 14.76 18.97
N ALA A 264 11.61 14.61 20.01
CA ALA A 264 12.75 15.49 20.25
C ALA A 264 13.76 15.42 19.10
N ARG A 265 14.06 14.21 18.62
CA ARG A 265 14.99 13.94 17.52
C ARG A 265 14.49 14.53 16.20
N ILE A 266 13.22 14.32 15.86
CA ILE A 266 12.62 14.84 14.61
C ILE A 266 12.52 16.38 14.67
N LYS A 267 12.22 16.94 15.84
CA LYS A 267 12.25 18.39 16.06
C LYS A 267 13.65 18.98 15.88
N ALA A 268 14.69 18.29 16.34
CA ALA A 268 16.08 18.72 16.13
C ALA A 268 16.48 18.70 14.64
N ALA A 269 15.76 17.97 13.79
CA ALA A 269 15.85 17.99 12.34
C ALA A 269 14.87 18.97 11.67
N ASP A 270 14.38 19.98 12.41
CA ASP A 270 13.49 21.05 11.95
C ASP A 270 12.10 20.60 11.49
N SER A 271 11.54 19.61 12.19
CA SER A 271 10.17 19.12 11.92
C SER A 271 9.38 18.95 13.21
N ASP A 272 8.44 19.86 13.46
CA ASP A 272 7.50 19.77 14.59
C ASP A 272 6.35 18.80 14.31
N VAL A 273 5.79 18.26 15.39
CA VAL A 273 4.54 17.50 15.33
C VAL A 273 3.44 18.42 14.82
N VAL A 274 2.79 18.05 13.72
CA VAL A 274 1.70 18.81 13.12
C VAL A 274 0.37 18.44 13.77
N SER A 275 0.13 17.16 14.04
CA SER A 275 -1.08 16.72 14.74
C SER A 275 -0.97 15.28 15.24
N VAL A 276 -1.74 14.95 16.29
CA VAL A 276 -2.04 13.57 16.66
C VAL A 276 -3.51 13.31 16.35
N LYS A 277 -3.81 12.24 15.61
CA LYS A 277 -5.18 11.88 15.20
C LYS A 277 -5.60 10.54 15.77
N ARG A 278 -6.78 10.50 16.38
CA ARG A 278 -7.43 9.25 16.78
C ARG A 278 -8.23 8.67 15.63
N ILE A 279 -7.94 7.43 15.25
CA ILE A 279 -8.71 6.72 14.23
C ILE A 279 -10.06 6.33 14.83
N ASN A 280 -11.15 6.82 14.25
CA ASN A 280 -12.49 6.37 14.61
C ASN A 280 -12.76 5.09 13.81
N ALA A 281 -12.61 3.94 14.47
CA ALA A 281 -12.93 2.62 13.93
C ALA A 281 -14.20 2.07 14.59
#